data_AF-A0A4Z2CWC7-F1
#
_entry.id   AF-A0A4Z2CWC7-F1
#
_cell.length_a   1.000
_cell.length_b   1.000
_cell.length_c   1.000
_cell.angle_alpha   90.00
_cell.angle_beta   90.00
_cell.angle_gamma   90.00
#
_symmetry.space_group_name_H-M   'P 1'
#
loop_
_entity.id
_entity.type
_entity.pdbx_description
1 polymer ?
#
loop_
_entity_poly.entity_id
_entity_poly.type
_entity_poly.pdbx_seq_one_letter_code
_entity_poly.pdbx_strand_id
1 'polypeptide(L)'
;MNSFLITQESGHPIEKDFAFNNNVSNAHVTIRLRFLRKVYGILFTQLLLTSLCAGTMMMLKPILLENLQQNVWLPIVLIFSTFGILLALMWKRRESPTNFVLLYLFTLCESLLVGYAVITYSATVVLQAFILTTIVVMSLMMYTLNSKKDFSKWGVGLSVAFLILLLAGPINVS
;
A
#
# COMPACT_ATOMS: atom_id res chain seq x y z
N MET A 1 51.32 -23.35 -10.42
CA MET A 1 50.69 -22.60 -11.52
C MET A 1 49.38 -23.32 -11.87
N ASN A 2 48.36 -23.27 -11.02
CA ASN A 2 47.41 -22.16 -10.93
C ASN A 2 46.98 -21.90 -9.48
N SER A 3 47.63 -20.89 -8.90
CA SER A 3 47.40 -20.35 -7.56
C SER A 3 46.67 -19.01 -7.65
N PHE A 4 45.53 -18.93 -8.35
CA PHE A 4 44.85 -17.64 -8.55
C PHE A 4 43.37 -17.68 -9.00
N LEU A 5 42.49 -18.55 -8.50
CA LEU A 5 41.03 -18.41 -8.75
C LEU A 5 40.12 -18.92 -7.62
N ILE A 6 40.49 -18.73 -6.35
CA ILE A 6 39.51 -18.78 -5.25
C ILE A 6 39.79 -17.63 -4.29
N THR A 7 39.71 -16.40 -4.79
CA THR A 7 39.56 -15.23 -3.93
C THR A 7 38.13 -15.16 -3.42
N GLN A 8 37.99 -15.09 -2.09
CA GLN A 8 36.86 -14.55 -1.33
C GLN A 8 35.49 -15.23 -1.46
N GLU A 9 35.07 -15.94 -0.41
CA GLU A 9 33.72 -15.84 0.19
C GLU A 9 33.65 -16.72 1.46
N SER A 10 34.46 -16.41 2.47
CA SER A 10 34.38 -17.07 3.79
C SER A 10 34.15 -16.05 4.90
N GLY A 11 33.04 -15.31 4.81
CA GLY A 11 32.47 -14.63 5.97
C GLY A 11 31.95 -15.68 6.96
N HIS A 12 32.48 -15.68 8.18
CA HIS A 12 32.19 -16.63 9.25
C HIS A 12 30.67 -16.76 9.47
N PRO A 13 30.09 -17.98 9.61
CA PRO A 13 28.64 -18.19 9.78
C PRO A 13 27.99 -17.34 10.89
N ILE A 14 28.74 -17.03 11.96
CA ILE A 14 28.24 -16.29 13.12
C ILE A 14 27.92 -14.82 12.78
N GLU A 15 28.63 -14.21 11.81
CA GLU A 15 28.35 -12.84 11.38
C GLU A 15 27.03 -12.74 10.61
N LYS A 16 26.71 -13.77 9.81
CA LYS A 16 25.39 -13.89 9.16
C LYS A 16 24.30 -14.09 10.20
N ASP A 17 24.53 -14.90 11.24
CA ASP A 17 23.54 -15.12 12.30
C ASP A 17 23.23 -13.84 13.10
N PHE A 18 24.22 -12.99 13.41
CA PHE A 18 23.96 -11.68 14.03
C PHE A 18 23.31 -10.67 13.07
N ALA A 19 23.55 -10.77 11.77
CA ALA A 19 22.92 -9.93 10.76
C ALA A 19 21.45 -10.28 10.49
N PHE A 20 21.04 -11.55 10.72
CA PHE A 20 19.67 -12.03 10.53
C PHE A 20 18.84 -12.11 11.82
N ASN A 21 19.45 -12.23 13.00
CA ASN A 21 18.75 -12.45 14.27
C ASN A 21 18.52 -11.17 15.11
N ASN A 22 18.69 -9.97 14.54
CA ASN A 22 18.31 -8.72 15.20
C ASN A 22 17.11 -8.09 14.50
N ASN A 23 16.25 -7.41 15.27
CA ASN A 23 15.08 -6.68 14.77
C ASN A 23 15.44 -5.89 13.50
N VAL A 24 14.58 -5.87 12.49
CA VAL A 24 14.79 -5.18 11.19
C VAL A 24 15.23 -3.71 11.34
N SER A 25 15.03 -3.09 12.50
CA SER A 25 15.58 -1.77 12.84
C SER A 25 17.12 -1.71 12.90
N ASN A 26 17.80 -2.78 13.32
CA ASN A 26 19.26 -2.86 13.51
C ASN A 26 20.01 -3.61 12.37
N ALA A 27 19.29 -4.12 11.38
CA ALA A 27 19.90 -4.77 10.22
C ALA A 27 20.59 -3.76 9.29
N HIS A 28 21.63 -4.22 8.57
CA HIS A 28 22.38 -3.41 7.60
C HIS A 28 21.43 -2.66 6.64
N VAL A 29 21.75 -1.40 6.32
CA VAL A 29 20.88 -0.47 5.55
C VAL A 29 20.33 -1.09 4.26
N THR A 30 21.12 -1.94 3.61
CA THR A 30 20.73 -2.68 2.40
C THR A 30 19.60 -3.70 2.61
N ILE A 31 19.54 -4.38 3.77
CA ILE A 31 18.48 -5.35 4.11
C ILE A 31 17.17 -4.62 4.41
N ARG A 32 17.25 -3.49 5.14
CA ARG A 32 16.10 -2.62 5.45
C ARG A 32 15.46 -2.06 4.18
N LEU A 33 16.28 -1.54 3.27
CA LEU A 33 15.81 -0.99 2.00
C LEU A 33 15.17 -2.07 1.10
N ARG A 34 15.67 -3.32 1.11
CA ARG A 34 15.04 -4.43 0.36
C ARG A 34 13.67 -4.80 0.91
N PHE A 35 13.54 -4.89 2.25
CA PHE A 35 12.24 -5.16 2.88
C PHE A 35 11.25 -4.03 2.59
N LEU A 36 11.67 -2.78 2.77
CA LEU A 36 10.84 -1.61 2.47
C LEU A 36 10.43 -1.59 0.99
N ARG A 37 11.35 -1.78 0.05
CA ARG A 37 11.03 -1.83 -1.38
C ARG A 37 9.98 -2.90 -1.70
N LYS A 38 10.05 -4.06 -1.05
CA LYS A 38 9.06 -5.13 -1.24
C LYS A 38 7.68 -4.71 -0.73
N VAL A 39 7.61 -4.13 0.47
CA VAL A 39 6.34 -3.69 1.07
C VAL A 39 5.74 -2.51 0.30
N TYR A 40 6.52 -1.46 0.02
CA TYR A 40 6.05 -0.31 -0.76
C TYR A 40 5.65 -0.69 -2.18
N GLY A 41 6.34 -1.63 -2.81
CA GLY A 41 5.94 -2.17 -4.11
C GLY A 41 4.56 -2.82 -4.06
N ILE A 42 4.31 -3.67 -3.07
CA ILE A 42 2.99 -4.31 -2.86
C ILE A 42 1.91 -3.25 -2.62
N LEU A 43 2.15 -2.31 -1.69
CA LEU A 43 1.19 -1.26 -1.36
C LEU A 43 0.86 -0.37 -2.58
N PHE A 44 1.86 -0.04 -3.39
CA PHE A 44 1.66 0.74 -4.61
C PHE A 44 0.80 -0.03 -5.63
N THR A 45 1.07 -1.31 -5.84
CA THR A 45 0.24 -2.14 -6.71
C THR A 45 -1.19 -2.25 -6.21
N GLN A 46 -1.38 -2.37 -4.89
CA GLN A 46 -2.71 -2.41 -4.27
C GLN A 46 -3.48 -1.10 -4.51
N LEU A 47 -2.82 0.04 -4.28
CA LEU A 47 -3.42 1.37 -4.52
C LEU A 47 -3.74 1.60 -6.00
N LEU A 48 -2.89 1.17 -6.93
CA LEU A 48 -3.21 1.26 -8.35
C LEU A 48 -4.42 0.41 -8.71
N LEU A 49 -4.50 -0.82 -8.19
CA LEU A 49 -5.60 -1.74 -8.47
C LEU A 49 -6.93 -1.19 -7.94
N THR A 50 -6.96 -0.67 -6.71
CA THR A 50 -8.16 -0.08 -6.11
C THR A 50 -8.60 1.17 -6.88
N SER A 51 -7.64 2.01 -7.26
CA SER A 51 -7.87 3.23 -8.04
C SER A 51 -8.45 2.90 -9.42
N LEU A 52 -7.85 1.96 -10.16
CA LEU A 52 -8.35 1.53 -11.47
C LEU A 52 -9.76 0.92 -11.37
N CYS A 53 -10.00 0.08 -10.38
CA CYS A 53 -11.32 -0.50 -10.15
C CYS A 53 -12.36 0.60 -9.89
N ALA A 54 -12.07 1.57 -9.02
CA ALA A 54 -12.95 2.70 -8.78
C ALA A 54 -13.24 3.50 -10.06
N GLY A 55 -12.22 3.75 -10.89
CA GLY A 55 -12.38 4.40 -12.19
C GLY A 55 -13.28 3.61 -13.15
N THR A 56 -13.11 2.29 -13.23
CA THR A 56 -13.98 1.43 -14.08
C THR A 56 -15.41 1.36 -13.57
N MET A 57 -15.62 1.30 -12.25
CA MET A 57 -16.96 1.32 -11.65
C MET A 57 -17.67 2.65 -11.89
N MET A 58 -16.92 3.76 -11.95
CA MET A 58 -17.49 5.06 -12.29
C MET A 58 -18.04 5.11 -13.72
N MET A 59 -17.44 4.41 -14.68
CA MET A 59 -17.99 4.28 -16.04
C MET A 59 -19.29 3.47 -16.05
N LEU A 60 -19.42 2.50 -15.15
CA LEU A 60 -20.58 1.62 -14.97
C LEU A 60 -21.61 2.18 -13.97
N LYS A 61 -21.46 3.45 -13.55
CA LYS A 61 -22.28 4.11 -12.53
C LYS A 61 -23.80 3.88 -12.66
N PRO A 62 -24.47 4.04 -13.82
CA PRO A 62 -25.92 3.89 -13.89
C PRO A 62 -26.38 2.48 -13.50
N ILE A 63 -25.69 1.45 -13.98
CA ILE A 63 -26.01 0.04 -13.70
C ILE A 63 -25.72 -0.31 -12.23
N LEU A 64 -24.62 0.20 -11.69
CA LEU A 64 -24.21 -0.09 -10.31
C LEU A 64 -25.06 0.64 -9.27
N LEU A 65 -25.57 1.84 -9.59
CA LEU A 65 -26.48 2.58 -8.71
C LEU A 65 -27.83 1.86 -8.56
N GLU A 66 -28.40 1.35 -9.65
CA GLU A 66 -29.64 0.55 -9.59
C GLU A 66 -29.44 -0.70 -8.72
N ASN A 67 -28.32 -1.40 -8.90
CA ASN A 67 -27.96 -2.56 -8.07
C ASN A 67 -27.76 -2.19 -6.59
N LEU A 68 -27.17 -1.03 -6.30
CA LEU A 68 -26.97 -0.56 -4.93
C LEU A 68 -28.29 -0.22 -4.23
N GLN A 69 -29.23 0.40 -4.96
CA GLN A 69 -30.56 0.73 -4.42
C GLN A 69 -31.40 -0.52 -4.16
N GLN A 70 -31.29 -1.54 -5.01
CA GLN A 70 -31.98 -2.82 -4.82
C GLN A 70 -31.34 -3.66 -3.71
N ASN A 71 -30.01 -3.63 -3.59
CA ASN A 71 -29.24 -4.50 -2.70
C ASN A 71 -28.33 -3.72 -1.76
N VAL A 72 -28.93 -2.88 -0.90
CA VAL A 72 -28.21 -2.10 0.13
C VAL A 72 -27.40 -2.98 1.09
N TRP A 73 -27.75 -4.26 1.19
CA TRP A 73 -27.05 -5.25 2.01
C TRP A 73 -25.67 -5.65 1.47
N LEU A 74 -25.42 -5.53 0.16
CA LEU A 74 -24.13 -5.89 -0.47
C LEU A 74 -22.92 -5.16 0.13
N PRO A 75 -22.88 -3.82 0.21
CA PRO A 75 -21.75 -3.12 0.82
C PRO A 75 -21.57 -3.45 2.31
N ILE A 76 -22.67 -3.73 3.03
CA ILE A 76 -22.61 -4.12 4.45
C ILE A 76 -21.90 -5.48 4.58
N VAL A 77 -22.28 -6.46 3.76
CA VAL A 77 -21.62 -7.78 3.73
C VAL A 77 -20.15 -7.66 3.34
N LEU A 78 -19.81 -6.79 2.37
CA LEU A 78 -18.43 -6.52 1.98
C LEU A 78 -17.59 -5.93 3.12
N ILE A 79 -18.16 -5.04 3.93
CA ILE A 79 -17.48 -4.50 5.13
C ILE A 79 -17.21 -5.61 6.15
N PHE A 80 -18.21 -6.44 6.47
CA PHE A 80 -17.99 -7.55 7.39
C PHE A 80 -16.97 -8.56 6.85
N SER A 81 -17.00 -8.81 5.54
CA SER A 81 -16.03 -9.68 4.85
C SER A 81 -14.60 -9.12 4.95
N THR A 82 -14.38 -7.83 4.68
CA THR A 82 -13.05 -7.21 4.81
C THR A 82 -12.54 -7.25 6.24
N PHE A 83 -13.39 -7.02 7.25
CA PHE A 83 -13.02 -7.21 8.66
C PHE A 83 -12.65 -8.66 8.98
N GLY A 84 -13.40 -9.65 8.48
CA GLY A 84 -13.08 -11.06 8.67
C GLY A 84 -11.74 -11.44 8.04
N ILE A 85 -11.48 -10.97 6.81
CA ILE A 85 -10.21 -11.20 6.11
C ILE A 85 -9.06 -10.50 6.86
N LEU A 86 -9.28 -9.29 7.39
CA LEU A 86 -8.29 -8.56 8.18
C LEU A 86 -7.91 -9.33 9.46
N LEU A 87 -8.89 -9.88 10.19
CA LEU A 87 -8.63 -10.70 11.37
C LEU A 87 -7.85 -11.97 11.02
N ALA A 88 -8.24 -12.65 9.94
CA ALA A 88 -7.53 -13.82 9.44
C ALA A 88 -6.09 -13.47 9.00
N LEU A 89 -5.88 -12.27 8.42
CA LEU A 89 -4.57 -11.75 8.04
C LEU A 89 -3.70 -11.49 9.27
N MET A 90 -4.27 -10.92 10.34
CA MET A 90 -3.56 -10.71 11.60
C MET A 90 -3.10 -12.04 12.22
N TRP A 91 -3.95 -13.07 12.18
CA TRP A 91 -3.62 -14.40 12.68
C TRP A 91 -2.54 -15.08 11.83
N LYS A 92 -2.68 -15.08 10.50
CA LYS A 92 -1.76 -15.74 9.56
C LYS A 92 -0.61 -14.86 9.07
N ARG A 93 -0.37 -13.71 9.71
CA ARG A 93 0.68 -12.74 9.33
C ARG A 93 2.08 -13.36 9.22
N ARG A 94 2.37 -14.39 10.02
CA ARG A 94 3.69 -15.05 10.05
C ARG A 94 3.85 -16.18 9.03
N GLU A 95 2.79 -16.61 8.34
CA GLU A 95 2.85 -17.69 7.35
C GLU A 95 2.99 -17.11 5.93
N SER A 96 4.19 -17.19 5.36
CA SER A 96 4.41 -17.03 3.92
C SER A 96 4.25 -18.39 3.23
N PRO A 97 3.53 -18.51 2.10
CA PRO A 97 3.01 -17.45 1.21
C PRO A 97 1.54 -17.04 1.45
N THR A 98 0.80 -17.73 2.32
CA THR A 98 -0.65 -17.55 2.51
C THR A 98 -1.05 -16.11 2.84
N ASN A 99 -0.22 -15.39 3.60
CA ASN A 99 -0.41 -13.97 3.92
C ASN A 99 -0.57 -13.09 2.67
N PHE A 100 0.19 -13.34 1.59
CA PHE A 100 0.09 -12.53 0.36
C PHE A 100 -1.22 -12.77 -0.40
N VAL A 101 -1.73 -14.01 -0.39
CA VAL A 101 -3.02 -14.35 -1.02
C VAL A 101 -4.16 -13.68 -0.25
N LEU A 102 -4.11 -13.72 1.08
CA LEU A 102 -5.09 -13.06 1.93
C LEU A 102 -5.04 -11.53 1.78
N LEU A 103 -3.85 -10.95 1.64
CA LEU A 103 -3.67 -9.53 1.31
C LEU A 103 -4.32 -9.17 -0.03
N TYR A 104 -4.14 -10.00 -1.06
CA TYR A 104 -4.74 -9.76 -2.36
C TYR A 104 -6.27 -9.84 -2.32
N LEU A 105 -6.82 -10.86 -1.63
CA LEU A 105 -8.27 -10.97 -1.40
C LEU A 105 -8.81 -9.77 -0.62
N PHE A 106 -8.10 -9.33 0.41
CA PHE A 106 -8.44 -8.11 1.15
C PHE A 106 -8.49 -6.90 0.22
N THR A 107 -7.47 -6.70 -0.63
CA THR A 107 -7.45 -5.60 -1.61
C THR A 107 -8.59 -5.70 -2.61
N LEU A 108 -8.97 -6.89 -3.08
CA LEU A 108 -10.12 -7.05 -3.97
C LEU A 108 -11.42 -6.61 -3.28
N CYS A 109 -11.68 -7.08 -2.05
CA CYS A 109 -12.87 -6.69 -1.32
C CYS A 109 -12.88 -5.19 -1.00
N GLU A 110 -11.75 -4.61 -0.61
CA GLU A 110 -11.61 -3.19 -0.33
C GLU A 110 -11.77 -2.34 -1.61
N SER A 111 -11.21 -2.78 -2.73
CA SER A 111 -11.39 -2.19 -4.05
C SER A 111 -12.86 -2.11 -4.46
N LEU A 112 -13.63 -3.17 -4.24
CA LEU A 112 -15.08 -3.18 -4.50
C LEU A 112 -15.80 -2.18 -3.59
N LEU A 113 -15.44 -2.16 -2.30
CA LEU A 113 -16.03 -1.24 -1.33
C LEU A 113 -15.77 0.23 -1.69
N VAL A 114 -14.54 0.57 -2.04
CA VAL A 114 -14.15 1.92 -2.51
C VAL A 114 -14.90 2.27 -3.79
N GLY A 115 -15.04 1.33 -4.73
CA GLY A 115 -15.82 1.54 -5.94
C GLY A 115 -17.30 1.84 -5.67
N TYR A 116 -17.93 1.14 -4.72
CA TYR A 116 -19.29 1.46 -4.25
C TYR A 116 -19.39 2.83 -3.56
N ALA A 117 -18.36 3.27 -2.84
CA ALA A 117 -18.33 4.61 -2.26
C ALA A 117 -18.20 5.69 -3.35
N VAL A 118 -17.37 5.44 -4.38
CA VAL A 118 -17.11 6.40 -5.45
C VAL A 118 -18.33 6.68 -6.33
N ILE A 119 -19.20 5.68 -6.56
CA ILE A 119 -20.42 5.88 -7.37
C ILE A 119 -21.43 6.84 -6.71
N THR A 120 -21.41 7.02 -5.38
CA THR A 120 -22.28 7.98 -4.69
C THR A 120 -21.82 9.42 -4.83
N TYR A 121 -20.58 9.66 -5.23
CA TYR A 121 -20.04 10.99 -5.49
C TYR A 121 -20.23 11.43 -6.95
N SER A 122 -20.02 12.72 -7.21
CA SER A 122 -20.03 13.27 -8.56
C SER A 122 -18.78 12.84 -9.34
N ALA A 123 -18.99 12.46 -10.59
CA ALA A 123 -17.96 11.99 -11.52
C ALA A 123 -16.77 12.97 -11.62
N THR A 124 -17.06 14.26 -11.67
CA THR A 124 -16.06 15.33 -11.81
C THR A 124 -15.14 15.42 -10.60
N VAL A 125 -15.70 15.37 -9.39
CA VAL A 125 -14.92 15.44 -8.14
C VAL A 125 -14.05 14.20 -7.96
N VAL A 126 -14.61 13.03 -8.27
CA VAL A 126 -13.88 11.75 -8.20
C VAL A 126 -12.69 11.75 -9.16
N LEU A 127 -12.89 12.19 -10.41
CA LEU A 127 -11.83 12.18 -11.41
C LEU A 127 -10.69 13.15 -11.06
N GLN A 128 -11.02 14.32 -10.50
CA GLN A 128 -10.01 15.26 -9.99
C GLN A 128 -9.21 14.64 -8.83
N ALA A 129 -9.89 14.04 -7.85
CA ALA A 129 -9.25 13.36 -6.73
C ALA A 129 -8.38 12.17 -7.20
N PHE A 130 -8.84 11.42 -8.20
CA PHE A 130 -8.09 10.31 -8.81
C PHE A 130 -6.78 10.77 -9.46
N ILE A 131 -6.82 11.86 -10.24
CA ILE A 131 -5.61 12.40 -10.88
C ILE A 131 -4.61 12.88 -9.83
N LEU A 132 -5.09 13.63 -8.83
CA LEU A 132 -4.25 14.14 -7.74
C LEU A 132 -3.60 13.00 -6.94
N THR A 133 -4.39 12.01 -6.52
CA THR A 133 -3.89 10.85 -5.76
C THR A 133 -2.88 10.04 -6.57
N THR A 134 -3.11 9.85 -7.87
CA THR A 134 -2.17 9.16 -8.76
C THR A 134 -0.83 9.89 -8.84
N ILE A 135 -0.83 11.21 -9.02
CA ILE A 135 0.39 12.03 -9.07
C ILE A 135 1.15 11.94 -7.74
N VAL A 136 0.45 12.06 -6.61
CA VAL A 136 1.05 12.00 -5.27
C VAL A 136 1.65 10.61 -4.99
N VAL A 137 0.89 9.55 -5.28
CA VAL A 137 1.33 8.16 -5.06
C VAL A 137 2.50 7.81 -5.98
N MET A 138 2.48 8.24 -7.25
CA MET A 138 3.59 8.04 -8.18
C MET A 138 4.85 8.81 -7.76
N SER A 139 4.69 10.07 -7.34
CA SER A 139 5.80 10.88 -6.80
C SER A 139 6.41 10.25 -5.56
N LEU A 140 5.57 9.78 -4.63
CA LEU A 140 6.01 9.09 -3.42
C LEU A 140 6.66 7.75 -3.73
N MET A 141 6.16 6.99 -4.71
CA MET A 141 6.76 5.73 -5.13
C MET A 141 8.15 5.97 -5.73
N MET A 142 8.30 6.93 -6.65
CA MET A 142 9.61 7.28 -7.20
C MET A 142 10.58 7.77 -6.12
N TYR A 143 10.10 8.58 -5.17
CA TYR A 143 10.89 9.06 -4.04
C TYR A 143 11.33 7.92 -3.11
N THR A 144 10.43 7.00 -2.76
CA THR A 144 10.73 5.86 -1.87
C THR A 144 11.66 4.84 -2.54
N LEU A 145 11.58 4.65 -3.86
CA LEU A 145 12.46 3.74 -4.60
C LEU A 145 13.87 4.31 -4.82
N ASN A 146 13.99 5.63 -5.04
CA ASN A 146 15.27 6.30 -5.32
C ASN A 146 16.00 6.77 -4.07
N SER A 147 15.33 6.94 -2.93
CA SER A 147 15.99 7.46 -1.75
C SER A 147 16.89 6.41 -1.10
N LYS A 148 18.19 6.63 -1.24
CA LYS A 148 19.26 6.06 -0.41
C LYS A 148 19.65 6.99 0.75
N LYS A 149 18.93 8.08 0.97
CA LYS A 149 19.25 9.11 1.98
C LYS A 149 18.35 8.96 3.20
N ASP A 150 18.96 8.93 4.38
CA ASP A 150 18.28 8.82 5.67
C ASP A 150 17.15 9.86 5.79
N PHE A 151 15.91 9.37 5.78
CA PHE A 151 14.69 10.18 5.82
C PHE A 151 14.40 10.84 7.17
N SER A 152 15.35 10.86 8.10
CA SER A 152 15.15 11.40 9.44
C SER A 152 14.83 12.90 9.44
N LYS A 153 15.21 13.65 8.38
CA LYS A 153 15.05 15.11 8.33
C LYS A 153 13.87 15.59 7.47
N TRP A 154 13.51 14.85 6.41
CA TRP A 154 12.41 15.22 5.51
C TRP A 154 11.09 14.52 5.84
N GLY A 155 11.11 13.38 6.54
CA GLY A 155 9.91 12.67 6.95
C GLY A 155 9.01 13.50 7.86
N VAL A 156 9.60 14.25 8.80
CA VAL A 156 8.87 15.14 9.70
C VAL A 156 8.22 16.30 8.92
N GLY A 157 8.95 16.93 8.00
CA GLY A 157 8.43 18.01 7.16
C GLY A 157 7.24 17.58 6.28
N LEU A 158 7.31 16.39 5.68
CA LEU A 158 6.22 15.80 4.91
C LEU A 158 5.01 15.44 5.78
N SER A 159 5.22 14.86 6.97
CA SER A 159 4.11 14.58 7.90
C SER A 159 3.42 15.85 8.40
N VAL A 160 4.19 16.92 8.63
CA VAL A 160 3.66 18.21 9.08
C VAL A 160 2.92 18.91 7.93
N ALA A 161 3.47 18.92 6.72
CA ALA A 161 2.77 19.47 5.55
C ALA A 161 1.45 18.73 5.24
N PHE A 162 1.44 17.40 5.39
CA PHE A 162 0.24 16.59 5.25
C PHE A 162 -0.80 16.89 6.33
N LEU A 163 -0.37 17.03 7.59
CA LEU A 163 -1.23 17.44 8.71
C LEU A 163 -1.83 18.84 8.49
N ILE A 164 -1.02 19.80 8.04
CA ILE A 164 -1.47 21.16 7.73
C ILE A 164 -2.52 21.13 6.61
N LEU A 165 -2.30 20.34 5.56
CA LEU A 165 -3.26 20.20 4.45
C LEU A 165 -4.59 19.58 4.90
N LEU A 166 -4.54 18.56 5.77
CA LEU A 166 -5.74 17.90 6.32
C LEU A 166 -6.53 18.84 7.24
N LEU A 167 -5.86 19.70 8.01
CA LEU A 167 -6.49 20.71 8.85
C LEU A 167 -6.98 21.94 8.07
N ALA A 168 -6.28 22.33 6.99
CA ALA A 168 -6.65 23.47 6.15
C ALA A 168 -7.84 23.17 5.22
N GLY A 169 -8.02 21.92 4.79
CA GLY A 169 -9.11 21.50 3.91
C GLY A 169 -10.51 21.87 4.43
N PRO A 170 -10.89 21.50 5.67
CA PRO A 170 -12.18 21.85 6.26
C PRO A 170 -12.41 23.36 6.43
N ILE A 171 -11.35 24.14 6.66
CA ILE A 171 -11.42 25.59 6.91
C ILE A 171 -11.77 26.37 5.63
N ASN A 172 -11.39 25.85 4.46
CA ASN A 172 -11.71 26.46 3.16
C ASN A 172 -13.09 26.04 2.60
N VAL A 173 -13.80 25.14 3.28
CA VAL A 173 -15.11 24.60 2.87
C VAL A 173 -16.25 25.13 3.77
N SER A 174 -15.97 26.18 4.56
CA SER A 174 -16.97 26.99 5.30
C SER A 174 -17.05 28.39 4.68
#